data_AF-A0A349LP34-F1
#
_entry.id   AF-A0A349LP34-F1
#
_cell.length_a   1.000
_cell.length_b   1.000
_cell.length_c   1.000
_cell.angle_alpha   90.00
_cell.angle_beta   90.00
_cell.angle_gamma   90.00
#
_symmetry.space_group_name_H-M   'P 1'
#
loop_
_entity.id
_entity.type
_entity.pdbx_description
1 polymer ?
#
loop_
_entity_poly.entity_id
_entity_poly.type
_entity_poly.pdbx_seq_one_letter_code
_entity_poly.pdbx_strand_id
1 'polypeptide(L)' 'MVDAQQNVKKDRPIYKNIGLAQLVKYRLPWAGRVSILHRISGAALFLLLPFILYLFDQSLASELSYQKFQAFMSNILVKI' A
#
# COMPACT_ATOMS: atom_id res chain seq x y z
N MET A 1 -14.74 24.44 -47.90
CA MET A 1 -14.35 24.92 -46.56
C MET A 1 -15.54 24.68 -45.64
N VAL A 2 -15.53 23.56 -44.90
CA VAL A 2 -16.61 23.19 -43.99
C VAL A 2 -15.95 22.93 -42.65
N ASP A 3 -15.94 23.96 -41.80
CA ASP A 3 -15.39 23.89 -40.46
C ASP A 3 -16.43 23.26 -39.54
N ALA A 4 -16.24 21.98 -39.23
CA ALA A 4 -17.03 21.28 -38.24
C ALA A 4 -16.79 21.90 -36.86
N GLN A 5 -17.71 22.76 -36.42
CA GLN A 5 -17.69 23.34 -35.07
C GLN A 5 -17.87 22.22 -34.04
N GLN A 6 -16.75 21.79 -33.44
CA GLN A 6 -16.74 20.89 -32.32
C GLN A 6 -17.39 21.58 -31.12
N ASN A 7 -18.59 21.13 -30.74
CA ASN A 7 -19.27 21.59 -29.53
C ASN A 7 -18.58 20.98 -28.31
N VAL A 8 -17.56 21.70 -27.80
CA VAL A 8 -16.85 21.33 -26.57
C VAL A 8 -17.80 21.55 -25.39
N LYS A 9 -18.50 20.48 -24.97
CA LYS A 9 -19.28 20.49 -23.73
C LYS A 9 -18.35 20.88 -22.58
N LYS A 10 -18.64 22.01 -21.93
CA LYS A 10 -17.93 22.48 -20.73
C LYS A 10 -18.01 21.41 -19.65
N ASP A 11 -16.87 20.92 -19.20
CA ASP A 11 -16.81 19.94 -18.12
C ASP A 11 -17.43 20.51 -16.85
N ARG A 12 -18.29 19.71 -16.21
CA ARG A 12 -18.97 20.10 -14.96
C ARG A 12 -17.93 20.18 -13.83
N PRO A 13 -18.09 21.10 -12.87
CA PRO A 13 -17.18 21.20 -11.75
C PRO A 13 -17.17 19.89 -10.94
N ILE A 14 -15.98 19.30 -10.78
CA ILE A 14 -15.76 18.10 -9.97
C ILE A 14 -15.16 18.52 -8.63
N TYR A 15 -15.92 18.32 -7.55
CA TYR A 15 -15.47 18.61 -6.20
C TYR A 15 -14.62 17.44 -5.68
N LYS A 16 -13.29 17.62 -5.59
CA LYS A 16 -12.34 16.60 -5.13
C LYS A 16 -11.78 16.86 -3.71
N ASN A 17 -12.47 17.69 -2.92
CA ASN A 17 -11.92 18.32 -1.71
C ASN A 17 -12.13 17.55 -0.39
N ILE A 18 -12.02 16.21 -0.39
CA ILE A 18 -11.92 15.45 0.87
C ILE A 18 -10.45 15.30 1.22
N GLY A 19 -9.98 16.09 2.20
CA GLY A 19 -8.63 15.95 2.75
C GLY A 19 -8.46 14.64 3.53
N LEU A 20 -7.22 14.15 3.66
CA LEU A 20 -6.91 12.90 4.39
C LEU A 20 -7.46 12.92 5.83
N ALA A 21 -7.36 14.06 6.53
CA ALA A 21 -7.91 14.24 7.87
C ALA A 21 -9.45 14.14 7.91
N GLN A 22 -10.13 14.46 6.81
CA GLN A 22 -11.59 14.34 6.73
C GLN A 22 -12.07 12.92 6.49
N LEU A 23 -11.23 12.03 5.92
CA LEU A 23 -11.58 10.60 5.76
C LEU A 23 -11.86 9.93 7.10
N VAL A 24 -11.18 10.36 8.18
CA VAL A 24 -11.37 9.82 9.53
C VAL A 24 -12.74 10.21 10.10
N LYS A 25 -13.22 11.42 9.81
CA LYS A 25 -14.53 11.92 10.25
C LYS A 25 -15.68 11.53 9.30
N TYR A 26 -15.35 11.12 8.07
CA TYR A 26 -16.33 10.74 7.06
C TYR A 26 -16.95 9.38 7.40
N ARG A 27 -18.28 9.28 7.28
CA ARG A 27 -19.02 8.03 7.54
C ARG A 27 -18.84 7.05 6.38
N LEU A 28 -17.66 6.41 6.32
CA LEU A 28 -17.40 5.36 5.36
C LEU A 28 -18.14 4.07 5.74
N PRO A 29 -18.82 3.42 4.77
CA PRO A 29 -19.34 2.06 4.99
C PRO A 29 -18.19 1.11 5.32
N TRP A 30 -18.48 0.03 6.04
CA TRP A 30 -17.46 -0.96 6.45
C TRP A 30 -16.64 -1.49 5.28
N ALA A 31 -17.30 -1.80 4.16
CA ALA A 31 -16.64 -2.23 2.93
C ALA A 31 -15.62 -1.20 2.39
N GLY A 32 -15.91 0.10 2.53
CA GLY A 32 -15.00 1.16 2.11
C GLY A 32 -13.72 1.19 2.95
N ARG A 33 -13.84 1.01 4.27
CA ARG A 33 -12.67 0.92 5.17
C ARG A 33 -11.81 -0.30 4.87
N VAL A 34 -12.43 -1.47 4.71
CA VAL A 34 -11.70 -2.71 4.37
C VAL A 34 -10.98 -2.60 3.03
N SER A 35 -11.62 -2.01 2.01
CA SER A 35 -10.99 -1.82 0.69
C SER A 35 -9.74 -0.95 0.78
N ILE A 36 -9.77 0.13 1.58
CA ILE A 36 -8.61 1.00 1.79
C ILE A 36 -7.50 0.23 2.52
N LEU A 37 -7.84 -0.47 3.61
CA LEU A 37 -6.87 -1.26 4.37
C LEU A 37 -6.22 -2.34 3.49
N HIS A 38 -6.99 -3.06 2.68
CA HIS A 38 -6.46 -4.08 1.79
C HIS A 38 -5.45 -3.52 0.78
N ARG A 39 -5.71 -2.32 0.23
CA ARG A 39 -4.76 -1.65 -0.68
C ARG A 39 -3.47 -1.26 0.05
N ILE A 40 -3.59 -0.75 1.27
CA ILE A 40 -2.43 -0.40 2.10
C ILE A 40 -1.63 -1.66 2.43
N SER A 41 -2.28 -2.76 2.81
CA SER A 41 -1.63 -4.05 3.05
C SER A 41 -0.89 -4.56 1.81
N GLY A 42 -1.50 -4.45 0.62
CA GLY A 42 -0.85 -4.82 -0.64
C GLY A 42 0.38 -3.96 -0.95
N ALA A 43 0.28 -2.64 -0.76
CA ALA A 43 1.40 -1.73 -0.96
C ALA A 43 2.54 -1.99 0.05
N ALA A 44 2.21 -2.22 1.32
CA ALA A 44 3.18 -2.57 2.35
C ALA A 44 3.90 -3.88 2.03
N LEU A 45 3.17 -4.91 1.62
CA LEU A 45 3.77 -6.18 1.20
C LEU A 45 4.68 -6.02 -0.03
N PHE A 46 4.27 -5.22 -1.01
CA PHE A 46 5.09 -4.95 -2.20
C PHE A 46 6.41 -4.27 -1.85
N LEU A 47 6.40 -3.31 -0.93
CA LEU A 47 7.62 -2.64 -0.45
C LEU A 47 8.49 -3.57 0.41
N LEU A 48 7.88 -4.43 1.22
CA LEU A 48 8.59 -5.38 2.09
C LEU A 48 9.03 -6.65 1.36
N LEU A 49 8.50 -6.95 0.18
CA LEU A 49 8.81 -8.14 -0.60
C LEU A 49 10.32 -8.39 -0.78
N PRO A 50 11.13 -7.44 -1.28
CA PRO A 50 12.58 -7.66 -1.41
C PRO A 50 13.27 -7.92 -0.06
N PHE A 51 12.78 -7.30 1.02
CA PHE A 51 13.31 -7.52 2.37
C PHE A 51 12.96 -8.92 2.90
N ILE A 52 11.72 -9.37 2.70
CA ILE A 52 11.28 -10.72 3.09
C ILE A 52 12.06 -11.79 2.31
N LEU A 53 12.28 -11.59 1.01
CA LEU A 53 13.07 -12.51 0.20
C LEU A 53 14.53 -12.56 0.63
N TYR A 54 15.11 -11.43 1.04
CA TYR A 54 16.46 -11.39 1.62
C TYR A 54 16.55 -12.17 2.94
N LEU A 55 15.58 -11.99 3.84
CA LEU A 55 15.52 -12.78 5.08
C LEU A 55 15.33 -14.27 4.81
N PHE A 56 14.54 -14.61 3.78
CA PHE A 56 14.34 -15.98 3.34
C PHE A 56 15.64 -16.61 2.82
N ASP A 57 16.40 -15.89 2.00
CA ASP A 57 17.72 -16.33 1.53
C ASP A 57 18.68 -16.62 2.70
N GLN A 58 18.76 -15.72 3.70
CA GLN A 58 19.60 -15.95 4.87
C GLN A 58 19.17 -17.16 5.72
N SER A 59 17.90 -17.56 5.66
CA SER A 59 17.43 -18.76 6.34
C SER A 59 17.91 -20.07 5.69
N LEU A 60 18.31 -20.04 4.42
CA LEU A 60 18.72 -21.23 3.65
C LEU A 60 20.21 -21.25 3.27
N ALA A 61 20.88 -20.09 3.26
CA ALA A 61 22.21 -19.95 2.68
C ALA A 61 23.34 -20.73 3.41
N SER A 62 23.36 -20.72 4.74
CA SER A 62 24.36 -21.43 5.55
C SER A 62 23.97 -21.50 7.03
N GLU A 63 24.65 -22.34 7.81
CA GLU A 63 24.45 -22.41 9.26
C GLU A 63 24.73 -21.07 9.96
N LEU A 64 25.80 -20.37 9.56
CA LEU A 64 26.13 -19.05 10.09
C LEU A 64 25.06 -18.00 9.73
N SER A 65 24.56 -18.02 8.49
CA SER A 65 23.47 -17.15 8.04
C SER A 65 22.17 -17.43 8.80
N TYR A 66 21.87 -18.70 9.05
CA TYR A 66 20.71 -19.12 9.82
C TYR A 66 20.79 -18.63 11.28
N GLN A 67 21.95 -18.71 11.93
CA GLN A 67 22.14 -18.15 13.27
C GLN A 67 21.88 -16.65 13.32
N LYS A 68 22.34 -15.89 12.30
CA LYS A 68 22.05 -14.45 12.18
C LYS A 68 20.55 -14.18 11.99
N PHE A 69 19.88 -14.97 11.14
CA PHE A 69 18.44 -14.91 10.95
C PHE A 69 17.69 -15.18 12.26
N GLN A 70 18.07 -16.23 13.00
CA GLN A 70 17.47 -16.59 14.27
C GLN A 70 17.67 -15.49 15.32
N ALA A 71 18.87 -14.93 15.42
CA ALA A 71 19.15 -13.80 16.29
C ALA A 71 18.29 -12.58 15.93
N PHE A 72 18.14 -12.28 14.63
CA PHE A 72 17.29 -11.19 14.17
C PHE A 72 15.80 -11.42 14.51
N MET A 73 15.27 -12.62 14.25
CA MET A 73 13.89 -13.02 14.59
C MET A 73 13.62 -13.14 16.10
N SER A 74 14.66 -13.28 16.92
CA SER A 74 14.53 -13.38 18.38
C SER A 74 14.16 -12.03 19.03
N ASN A 75 14.37 -10.92 18.34
CA ASN A 75 14.05 -9.59 18.83
C ASN A 75 12.54 -9.39 18.98
N ILE A 76 12.12 -8.87 20.14
CA ILE A 76 10.72 -8.61 20.47
C ILE A 76 10.06 -7.65 19.46
N LEU A 77 10.80 -6.66 18.96
CA LEU A 77 10.31 -5.70 17.97
C LEU A 77 9.91 -6.34 16.63
N VAL A 78 10.43 -7.52 16.32
CA VAL A 78 10.10 -8.24 15.07
C VAL A 78 8.83 -9.07 15.24
N LYS A 79 8.44 -9.39 16.48
CA LYS A 79 7.32 -10.28 16.81
C LYS A 79 6.00 -9.55 17.12
N ILE A 80 6.06 -8.23 17.37
CA ILE A 80 4.92 -7.35 17.65
C ILE A 80 4.47 -6.69 16.36
#